data_AF-A0A382JBD4-F1
#
_entry.id   AF-A0A382JBD4-F1
#
_cell.length_a   1.000
_cell.length_b   1.000
_cell.length_c   1.000
_cell.angle_alpha   90.00
_cell.angle_beta   90.00
_cell.angle_gamma   90.00
#
_symmetry.space_group_name_H-M   'P 1'
#
loop_
_entity.id
_entity.type
_entity.pdbx_description
1 polymer ?
#
loop_
_entity_poly.entity_id
_entity_poly.type
_entity_poly.pdbx_seq_one_letter_code
_entity_poly.pdbx_strand_id
1 'polypeptide(L)' 'VGEGQDNVFAKRLWRSVKYEEVYLKAYETVTEARRSIGIYLNFYNRERPHSSLDGIPPDHFYYNNLLPLPMAA' A
#
# COMPACT_ATOMS: atom_id res chain seq x y z
N VAL A 1 16.83 -11.49 8.37
CA VAL A 1 16.71 -10.10 8.87
C VAL A 1 16.90 -9.17 7.67
N GLY A 2 15.80 -8.64 7.13
CA GLY A 2 15.77 -7.75 5.96
C GLY A 2 15.08 -6.44 6.33
N GLU A 3 15.76 -5.56 7.06
CA GLU A 3 15.10 -4.43 7.74
C GLU A 3 15.12 -3.10 6.96
N GLY A 4 15.80 -3.06 5.80
CA GLY A 4 16.00 -1.82 5.03
C GLY A 4 14.91 -1.58 3.98
N GLN A 5 14.61 -2.58 3.15
CA GLN A 5 13.75 -2.41 1.98
C GLN A 5 12.26 -2.33 2.37
N ASP A 6 11.80 -3.20 3.26
CA ASP A 6 10.42 -3.20 3.76
C ASP A 6 10.05 -1.85 4.39
N ASN A 7 11.01 -1.23 5.09
CA ASN A 7 10.82 0.06 5.73
C ASN A 7 10.73 1.20 4.69
N VAL A 8 11.46 1.13 3.58
CA VAL A 8 11.36 2.14 2.50
C VAL A 8 10.00 2.06 1.81
N PHE A 9 9.49 0.85 1.52
CA PHE A 9 8.15 0.66 0.97
C PHE A 9 7.06 1.16 1.92
N ALA A 10 7.14 0.78 3.20
CA ALA A 10 6.20 1.25 4.22
C ALA A 10 6.21 2.79 4.34
N LYS A 11 7.38 3.43 4.37
CA LYS A 11 7.51 4.89 4.41
C LYS A 11 6.90 5.57 3.19
N ARG A 12 7.11 5.01 1.99
CA ARG A 12 6.55 5.54 0.74
C ARG A 12 5.03 5.38 0.70
N LEU A 13 4.52 4.23 1.11
CA LEU A 13 3.09 3.96 1.26
C LEU A 13 2.45 4.98 2.21
N TRP A 14 3.02 5.14 3.41
CA TRP A 14 2.53 6.08 4.41
C TRP A 14 2.58 7.54 3.96
N ARG A 15 3.54 7.91 3.10
CA ARG A 15 3.53 9.23 2.48
C ARG A 15 2.30 9.39 1.57
N SER A 16 2.05 8.45 0.66
CA SER A 16 0.87 8.50 -0.22
C SER A 16 -0.44 8.53 0.57
N VAL A 17 -0.61 7.64 1.55
CA VAL A 17 -1.83 7.61 2.39
C VAL A 17 -2.09 8.96 3.07
N LYS A 18 -1.05 9.60 3.60
CA LYS A 18 -1.24 10.90 4.26
C LYS A 18 -1.70 11.98 3.29
N TYR A 19 -1.05 12.12 2.14
CA TYR A 19 -1.32 13.23 1.21
C TYR A 19 -2.57 13.01 0.35
N GLU A 20 -2.86 11.77 -0.03
CA GLU A 20 -3.93 11.46 -0.99
C GLU A 20 -5.25 11.13 -0.31
N GLU A 21 -5.24 10.77 0.99
CA GLU A 21 -6.43 10.29 1.68
C GLU A 21 -6.66 10.99 3.03
N VAL A 22 -5.65 11.06 3.90
CA VAL A 22 -5.84 11.60 5.26
C VAL A 22 -5.91 13.13 5.29
N TYR A 23 -5.05 13.83 4.56
CA TYR A 23 -5.03 15.30 4.56
C TYR A 23 -6.15 15.94 3.74
N LEU A 24 -6.81 15.17 2.86
CA LEU A 24 -7.93 15.65 2.05
C LEU A 24 -9.28 15.41 2.73
N LYS A 25 -9.33 14.62 3.81
CA LYS A 25 -10.58 14.21 4.47
C LYS A 25 -10.61 14.65 5.92
N ALA A 26 -11.69 15.32 6.30
CA ALA A 26 -12.03 15.56 7.69
C ALA A 26 -12.90 14.41 8.19
N TYR A 27 -12.29 13.40 8.81
CA TYR A 27 -13.03 12.28 9.39
C TYR A 27 -13.75 12.73 10.66
N GLU A 28 -15.04 12.42 10.76
CA GLU A 28 -15.82 12.72 11.97
C GLU A 28 -15.56 11.68 13.07
N THR A 29 -15.23 10.44 12.68
CA THR A 29 -14.98 9.34 13.61
C THR A 29 -13.81 8.46 13.19
N VAL A 30 -13.22 7.77 14.17
CA VAL A 30 -12.14 6.78 13.93
C VAL A 30 -12.64 5.62 13.05
N THR A 31 -13.91 5.23 13.19
CA THR A 31 -14.53 4.17 12.39
C THR A 31 -14.59 4.55 10.90
N GLU A 32 -14.98 5.80 10.62
CA GLU A 32 -15.00 6.35 9.26
C GLU A 32 -13.60 6.41 8.67
N ALA A 33 -12.62 6.93 9.43
CA ALA A 33 -11.22 6.95 9.02
C ALA A 33 -10.71 5.55 8.66
N ARG A 34 -10.99 4.55 9.51
CA ARG A 34 -10.57 3.17 9.28
C ARG A 34 -11.20 2.56 8.03
N ARG A 35 -12.48 2.84 7.76
CA ARG A 35 -13.17 2.39 6.54
C ARG A 35 -12.56 3.05 5.30
N SER A 36 -12.39 4.37 5.34
CA SER A 36 -11.89 5.15 4.20
C SER A 36 -10.46 4.76 3.84
N ILE A 37 -9.58 4.65 4.84
CA ILE A 37 -8.21 4.15 4.66
C ILE A 37 -8.21 2.72 4.11
N GLY A 38 -9.11 1.84 4.57
CA GLY A 38 -9.23 0.48 4.04
C GLY A 38 -9.59 0.44 2.55
N ILE A 39 -10.52 1.30 2.11
CA ILE A 39 -10.90 1.45 0.69
C ILE A 39 -9.69 1.97 -0.11
N TYR A 40 -9.02 3.01 0.39
CA TYR A 40 -7.86 3.58 -0.26
C TYR A 40 -6.71 2.56 -0.41
N LEU A 41 -6.44 1.74 0.60
CA LEU A 41 -5.44 0.69 0.52
C LEU A 41 -5.79 -0.38 -0.52
N ASN A 42 -7.08 -0.71 -0.66
CA ASN A 42 -7.53 -1.65 -1.71
C ASN A 42 -7.25 -1.07 -3.11
N PHE A 43 -7.62 0.19 -3.34
CA PHE A 43 -7.32 0.93 -4.57
C PHE A 43 -5.82 1.01 -4.85
N TYR A 44 -5.02 1.38 -3.85
CA TYR A 44 -3.56 1.52 -3.96
C TYR A 44 -2.88 0.21 -4.40
N ASN A 45 -3.34 -0.92 -3.87
CA ASN A 45 -2.77 -2.24 -4.14
C ASN A 45 -3.26 -2.86 -5.45
N ARG A 46 -4.52 -2.63 -5.84
CA ARG A 46 -5.15 -3.38 -6.94
C ARG A 46 -5.28 -2.59 -8.24
N GLU A 47 -5.42 -1.28 -8.15
CA GLU A 47 -5.85 -0.47 -9.29
C GLU A 47 -4.84 0.62 -9.65
N ARG A 48 -4.05 1.10 -8.69
CA ARG A 48 -3.13 2.22 -8.92
C ARG A 48 -1.93 1.77 -9.76
N PRO A 49 -1.69 2.36 -10.95
CA PRO A 49 -0.47 2.13 -11.70
C PRO A 49 0.70 2.85 -11.01
N HIS A 50 1.78 2.13 -10.72
CA HIS A 50 2.97 2.72 -10.12
C HIS A 50 4.07 2.83 -11.16
N SER A 51 4.53 4.05 -11.46
CA SER A 51 5.61 4.27 -12.43
C SER A 51 6.93 3.62 -12.02
N SER A 52 7.12 3.32 -10.74
CA SER A 52 8.27 2.54 -10.25
C SER A 52 8.16 1.03 -10.48
N LEU A 53 6.99 0.56 -10.94
CA LEU A 53 6.68 -0.83 -11.27
C LEU A 53 6.22 -0.93 -12.74
N ASP A 54 6.74 -0.07 -13.62
CA ASP A 54 6.36 0.00 -15.04
C ASP A 54 4.84 0.16 -15.29
N GLY A 55 4.14 0.79 -14.36
CA GLY A 55 2.68 0.99 -14.44
C GLY A 55 1.86 -0.21 -13.96
N ILE A 56 2.48 -1.25 -13.42
CA ILE A 56 1.82 -2.44 -12.89
C ILE A 56 1.35 -2.16 -11.45
N PRO A 57 0.12 -2.54 -11.08
CA PRO A 57 -0.33 -2.44 -9.70
C PRO A 57 0.46 -3.39 -8.78
N PRO A 58 0.69 -3.03 -7.50
CA PRO A 58 1.58 -3.78 -6.63
C PRO A 58 1.10 -5.21 -6.40
N ASP A 59 -0.22 -5.43 -6.32
CA ASP A 59 -0.80 -6.77 -6.23
C ASP A 59 -0.30 -7.65 -7.38
N HIS A 60 -0.42 -7.18 -8.63
CA HIS A 60 0.06 -7.95 -9.77
C HIS A 60 1.58 -8.13 -9.80
N PHE A 61 2.36 -7.09 -9.49
CA PHE A 61 3.82 -7.18 -9.47
C PHE A 61 4.33 -8.16 -8.41
N TYR A 62 3.81 -8.08 -7.18
CA TYR A 62 4.22 -8.96 -6.09
C TYR A 62 3.63 -10.36 -6.25
N TYR A 63 2.37 -10.54 -6.65
CA TYR A 63 1.82 -11.89 -6.85
C TYR A 63 2.56 -12.67 -7.96
N ASN A 64 2.98 -11.98 -9.03
CA ASN A 64 3.70 -12.60 -10.13
C ASN A 64 5.20 -12.84 -9.81
N ASN A 65 5.77 -12.08 -8.86
CA ASN A 65 7.16 -12.22 -8.41
C ASN A 65 7.32 -12.99 -7.08
N LEU A 66 6.23 -13.39 -6.40
CA LEU A 66 6.22 -14.11 -5.11
C LEU A 66 5.77 -15.57 -5.24
N LEU A 67 6.38 -16.32 -6.15
CA LEU A 67 6.59 -17.76 -5.91
C LEU A 67 8.10 -17.98 -5.71
N PRO A 68 8.61 -18.35 -4.52
CA PRO A 68 7.99 -18.47 -3.20
C PRO A 68 8.66 -17.56 -2.14
N LEU A 69 7.88 -16.89 -1.29
CA LEU A 69 8.38 -16.67 0.08
C LEU A 69 8.43 -18.06 0.72
N PRO A 70 9.56 -18.48 1.32
CA PRO A 70 9.54 -19.69 2.13
C PRO A 70 8.47 -19.48 3.19
N MET A 71 7.44 -20.33 3.19
CA MET A 71 6.57 -20.47 4.34
C MET A 71 7.49 -20.69 5.54
N ALA A 72 7.46 -19.76 6.50
CA ALA A 72 8.15 -19.94 7.76
C ALA A 72 7.69 -21.27 8.36
N ALA A 73 8.64 -22.21 8.50
CA ALA A 73 8.51 -23.47 9.21
C ALA A 73 8.78 -23.26 10.70
#